data_AF-A0A7C4R202-F1
#
_entry.id   AF-A0A7C4R202-F1
#
_cell.length_a   1.000
_cell.length_b   1.000
_cell.length_c   1.000
_cell.angle_alpha   90.00
_cell.angle_beta   90.00
_cell.angle_gamma   90.00
#
_symmetry.space_group_name_H-M   'P 1'
#
loop_
_entity.id
_entity.type
_entity.pdbx_description
1 polymer ?
#
loop_
_entity_poly.entity_id
_entity_poly.type
_entity_poly.pdbx_seq_one_letter_code
_entity_poly.pdbx_strand_id
1 'polypeptide(L)'
;MELLTSAGPRRARLIGLLPALGLLVLLGAGEPLAGPYPPAAGRPGSTAVSKDDPELRAWAAGWTDYVAGGEVSSTWQTPERALGKAAGDSYDVVSLGNGGRVTLTFERPITNGAGWDFAVFENSFGDTFLELAWVEVSSDGTHFTRFPNRSLTPGPVGSFGAVDPTDIDGLAGKYRQGWGTPFDLSDLAGNPEVQAGLVNPGAITHVRLVDIVGDGSALDSAGNPIYDPHPTSLSAGFDLDAVGVRYLLAENSPPDAPAALSPEDGAHDVPLEVTLRSGPFRDPDTAAGDFHFQTRWQLAADAAFHTLRLDLASPYALTELPLSALWLPPGTRLYFRIQHIDGRGAASAWSETVSFTTTAAPRDGDGNGIPDDRELPAASPVDLNGDGIADALQVTERFKVFSSAMGGGQMALSLAGEGAVIDAVEAFDLEELPSGVGAPADTLLGLVGFRLRLPAAGGAATLTVFLSEPAPEGYAWYAYDALRGWRTVPQAAFRADRRAVTLVVVDGGELDADGRADGVIVDPGGVGVAADTAEPPPPSGKAGVGGGGCFLAAAGSAAAASPRAGMLVLAGLVLAAAGAWRRR
;
A
#
# COMPACT_ATOMS: atom_id res chain seq x y z
N MET A 1 50.77 -47.15 83.09
CA MET A 1 50.53 -48.61 83.06
C MET A 1 49.37 -48.82 82.10
N GLU A 2 49.69 -49.35 80.90
CA GLU A 2 48.85 -50.15 79.98
C GLU A 2 47.41 -49.71 79.64
N LEU A 3 46.78 -49.93 78.49
CA LEU A 3 47.05 -50.46 77.15
C LEU A 3 45.75 -50.19 76.34
N LEU A 4 45.89 -50.00 75.02
CA LEU A 4 45.02 -50.50 73.93
C LEU A 4 43.53 -50.07 73.74
N THR A 5 43.29 -49.64 72.47
CA THR A 5 42.27 -50.11 71.48
C THR A 5 40.86 -49.50 71.34
N SER A 6 40.69 -48.88 70.15
CA SER A 6 39.69 -49.17 69.09
C SER A 6 38.30 -48.49 69.04
N ALA A 7 37.96 -48.16 67.78
CA ALA A 7 36.65 -48.08 67.12
C ALA A 7 35.71 -46.87 67.38
N GLY A 8 35.24 -46.26 66.28
CA GLY A 8 34.16 -45.24 66.24
C GLY A 8 32.74 -45.86 66.38
N PRO A 9 31.61 -45.18 66.00
CA PRO A 9 31.46 -43.97 65.17
C PRO A 9 30.42 -42.90 65.65
N ARG A 10 30.49 -41.72 64.99
CA ARG A 10 29.49 -40.65 64.69
C ARG A 10 28.29 -40.38 65.64
N ARG A 11 28.28 -39.15 66.21
CA ARG A 11 27.29 -38.03 66.06
C ARG A 11 27.12 -37.26 67.39
N ALA A 12 27.41 -35.96 67.39
CA ALA A 12 26.55 -34.88 67.92
C ALA A 12 27.33 -33.56 68.16
N ARG A 13 26.74 -32.46 67.68
CA ARG A 13 26.66 -31.10 68.23
C ARG A 13 27.88 -30.57 69.00
N LEU A 14 28.51 -29.53 68.46
CA LEU A 14 29.30 -28.59 69.25
C LEU A 14 28.66 -27.20 69.22
N ILE A 15 28.35 -26.75 70.43
CA ILE A 15 27.98 -25.39 70.83
C ILE A 15 29.27 -24.57 70.91
N GLY A 16 29.24 -23.32 70.44
CA GLY A 16 30.25 -22.30 70.68
C GLY A 16 29.68 -20.93 70.30
N LEU A 17 29.20 -20.17 71.28
CA LEU A 17 29.90 -19.04 71.93
C LEU A 17 29.64 -17.70 71.22
N LEU A 18 28.69 -16.95 71.79
CA LEU A 18 28.47 -15.52 71.60
C LEU A 18 29.71 -14.70 71.99
N PRO A 19 29.94 -13.58 71.29
CA PRO A 19 29.95 -12.31 72.03
C PRO A 19 29.01 -11.29 71.39
N ALA A 20 28.40 -10.48 72.27
CA ALA A 20 27.57 -9.35 71.92
C ALA A 20 28.40 -8.24 71.27
N LEU A 21 27.93 -7.72 70.13
CA LEU A 21 28.34 -6.43 69.59
C LEU A 21 27.08 -5.66 69.19
N GLY A 22 26.95 -4.45 69.71
CA GLY A 22 25.76 -3.62 69.63
C GLY A 22 25.28 -3.39 68.20
N LEU A 23 23.99 -3.60 68.00
CA LEU A 23 23.28 -3.25 66.77
C LEU A 23 23.09 -1.73 66.75
N LEU A 24 24.02 -1.02 66.11
CA LEU A 24 23.82 0.34 65.64
C LEU A 24 22.79 0.25 64.49
N VAL A 25 21.54 0.61 64.76
CA VAL A 25 20.52 0.78 63.72
C VAL A 25 20.93 1.99 62.89
N LEU A 26 21.65 1.75 61.79
CA LEU A 26 21.64 2.70 60.68
C LEU A 26 20.24 2.64 60.08
N LEU A 27 19.42 3.63 60.42
CA LEU A 27 18.32 4.05 59.57
C LEU A 27 18.95 4.45 58.24
N GLY A 28 18.99 3.52 57.28
CA GLY A 28 19.19 3.87 55.89
C GLY A 28 18.05 4.78 55.51
N ALA A 29 18.34 6.05 55.24
CA ALA A 29 17.44 6.87 54.45
C ALA A 29 17.22 6.10 53.14
N GLY A 30 15.98 5.69 52.89
CA GLY A 30 15.63 5.20 51.55
C GLY A 30 15.96 6.33 50.59
N GLU A 31 16.82 6.04 49.61
CA GLU A 31 16.91 6.89 48.42
C GLU A 31 15.48 7.13 47.91
N PRO A 32 15.07 8.37 47.61
CA PRO A 32 13.82 8.59 46.92
C PRO A 32 13.86 7.74 45.64
N LEU A 33 12.89 6.85 45.46
CA LEU A 33 12.78 6.09 44.23
C LEU A 33 12.43 7.09 43.13
N ALA A 34 13.41 7.45 42.30
CA ALA A 34 13.17 8.08 41.02
C ALA A 34 12.17 7.21 40.22
N GLY A 35 11.26 7.86 39.51
CA GLY A 35 10.31 7.18 38.64
C GLY A 35 11.02 6.42 37.50
N PRO A 36 10.30 5.57 36.76
CA PRO A 36 10.89 4.66 35.78
C PRO A 36 11.30 5.35 34.47
N TYR A 37 11.00 6.64 34.30
CA TYR A 37 11.16 7.36 33.03
C TYR A 37 12.45 8.18 32.97
N PRO A 38 12.90 8.58 31.76
CA PRO A 38 14.14 9.33 31.59
C PRO A 38 14.22 10.58 32.48
N PRO A 39 15.36 10.86 33.12
CA PRO A 39 15.54 12.02 34.00
C PRO A 39 15.69 13.33 33.20
N ALA A 40 15.82 14.44 33.93
CA ALA A 40 16.03 15.78 33.39
C ALA A 40 17.17 15.89 32.36
N ALA A 41 17.08 16.91 31.49
CA ALA A 41 18.07 17.21 30.47
C ALA A 41 19.50 17.29 31.04
N GLY A 42 20.46 16.65 30.34
CA GLY A 42 21.87 16.60 30.75
C GLY A 42 22.20 15.62 31.88
N ARG A 43 21.21 14.86 32.39
CA ARG A 43 21.45 13.73 33.31
C ARG A 43 21.70 12.43 32.53
N PRO A 44 22.50 11.49 33.07
CA PRO A 44 22.68 10.17 32.46
C PRO A 44 21.33 9.47 32.25
N GLY A 45 21.07 8.98 31.04
CA GLY A 45 19.81 8.32 30.69
C GLY A 45 18.68 9.25 30.23
N SER A 46 18.90 10.58 30.22
CA SER A 46 17.95 11.54 29.63
C SER A 46 17.76 11.31 28.13
N THR A 47 16.53 11.48 27.66
CA THR A 47 16.17 11.47 26.22
C THR A 47 15.94 12.88 25.65
N ALA A 48 16.08 13.93 26.46
CA ALA A 48 15.92 15.32 26.04
C ALA A 48 16.72 15.66 24.77
N VAL A 49 16.05 16.29 23.80
CA VAL A 49 16.62 16.70 22.50
C VAL A 49 17.03 18.16 22.57
N SER A 50 18.29 18.49 22.28
CA SER A 50 18.71 19.90 22.23
C SER A 50 18.03 20.63 21.08
N LYS A 51 17.63 21.89 21.24
CA LYS A 51 17.14 22.72 20.12
C LYS A 51 18.18 22.92 19.00
N ASP A 52 19.45 22.67 19.32
CA ASP A 52 20.59 22.74 18.40
C ASP A 52 21.03 21.34 17.93
N ASP A 53 20.23 20.30 18.18
CA ASP A 53 20.51 18.95 17.71
C ASP A 53 20.55 18.93 16.16
N PRO A 54 21.66 18.47 15.55
CA PRO A 54 21.82 18.47 14.10
C PRO A 54 20.90 17.46 13.39
N GLU A 55 20.23 16.58 14.11
CA GLU A 55 19.23 15.66 13.56
C GLU A 55 17.88 16.36 13.31
N LEU A 56 17.61 17.51 13.94
CA LEU A 56 16.45 18.34 13.60
C LEU A 56 16.62 18.92 12.18
N ARG A 57 15.72 18.54 11.27
CA ARG A 57 15.74 18.89 9.84
C ARG A 57 14.75 19.99 9.47
N ALA A 58 13.67 20.15 10.23
CA ALA A 58 12.70 21.22 10.03
C ALA A 58 12.00 21.57 11.34
N TRP A 59 11.10 22.55 11.23
CA TRP A 59 10.28 23.05 12.32
C TRP A 59 8.85 23.25 11.81
N ALA A 60 7.89 23.40 12.72
CA ALA A 60 6.55 23.83 12.36
C ALA A 60 6.59 25.14 11.55
N ALA A 61 5.82 25.19 10.48
CA ALA A 61 5.81 26.29 9.51
C ALA A 61 4.47 27.03 9.43
N GLY A 62 3.43 26.48 10.04
CA GLY A 62 2.13 27.11 10.19
C GLY A 62 1.36 26.55 11.37
N TRP A 63 0.17 27.09 11.60
CA TRP A 63 -0.72 26.67 12.67
C TRP A 63 -2.18 26.84 12.27
N THR A 64 -3.07 26.10 12.94
CA THR A 64 -4.52 26.17 12.85
C THR A 64 -5.15 25.88 14.22
N ASP A 65 -6.44 26.21 14.38
CA ASP A 65 -7.25 25.82 15.56
C ASP A 65 -6.60 26.18 16.92
N TYR A 66 -5.99 27.37 17.01
CA TYR A 66 -5.58 27.93 18.29
C TYR A 66 -6.82 28.37 19.08
N VAL A 67 -6.96 27.82 20.29
CA VAL A 67 -8.01 28.18 21.23
C VAL A 67 -7.34 28.41 22.58
N ALA A 68 -7.27 29.67 23.00
CA ALA A 68 -6.74 30.04 24.31
C ALA A 68 -7.65 29.52 25.43
N GLY A 69 -7.06 28.90 26.44
CA GLY A 69 -7.69 28.46 27.67
C GLY A 69 -7.91 29.59 28.66
N GLY A 70 -8.18 29.23 29.92
CA GLY A 70 -8.35 30.18 31.02
C GLY A 70 -7.04 30.81 31.49
N GLU A 71 -7.13 31.93 32.21
CA GLU A 71 -6.03 32.58 32.95
C GLU A 71 -4.79 33.03 32.14
N VAL A 72 -4.85 32.95 30.81
CA VAL A 72 -3.81 33.43 29.90
C VAL A 72 -4.09 34.85 29.40
N SER A 73 -3.11 35.75 29.56
CA SER A 73 -3.17 37.12 29.07
C SER A 73 -2.96 37.20 27.56
N SER A 74 -3.62 38.16 26.91
CA SER A 74 -3.55 38.34 25.44
C SER A 74 -2.14 38.51 24.90
N THR A 75 -1.19 39.00 25.71
CA THR A 75 0.23 39.15 25.32
C THR A 75 0.91 37.81 25.00
N TRP A 76 0.41 36.71 25.53
CA TRP A 76 0.96 35.36 25.32
C TRP A 76 0.20 34.56 24.25
N GLN A 77 -0.84 35.15 23.64
CA GLN A 77 -1.74 34.47 22.70
C GLN A 77 -1.34 34.75 21.24
N THR A 78 -0.06 34.56 20.90
CA THR A 78 0.48 34.76 19.54
C THR A 78 1.05 33.45 18.99
N PRO A 79 0.25 32.61 18.31
CA PRO A 79 0.68 31.28 17.87
C PRO A 79 1.86 31.28 16.88
N GLU A 80 2.09 32.38 16.16
CA GLU A 80 3.24 32.54 15.26
C GLU A 80 4.59 32.40 15.98
N ARG A 81 4.63 32.59 17.30
CA ARG A 81 5.84 32.37 18.11
C ARG A 81 6.25 30.91 18.20
N ALA A 82 5.31 29.98 17.99
CA ALA A 82 5.61 28.54 17.94
C ALA A 82 6.19 28.06 16.60
N LEU A 83 6.39 28.96 15.63
CA LEU A 83 6.86 28.63 14.29
C LEU A 83 8.36 28.82 14.16
N GLY A 84 8.99 27.96 13.37
CA GLY A 84 10.44 27.99 13.18
C GLY A 84 11.20 27.42 14.37
N LYS A 85 12.48 27.77 14.44
CA LYS A 85 13.41 27.20 15.41
C LYS A 85 13.13 27.71 16.81
N ALA A 86 13.04 26.77 17.77
CA ALA A 86 12.92 27.08 19.20
C ALA A 86 13.93 28.15 19.63
N ALA A 87 13.45 29.17 20.34
CA ALA A 87 14.27 30.23 20.90
C ALA A 87 15.11 29.69 22.08
N GLY A 88 14.49 28.86 22.92
CA GLY A 88 15.06 28.39 24.18
C GLY A 88 15.13 29.47 25.25
N ASP A 89 14.15 30.37 25.26
CA ASP A 89 13.98 31.41 26.29
C ASP A 89 12.55 31.44 26.84
N SER A 90 12.32 32.27 27.86
CA SER A 90 11.06 32.29 28.61
C SER A 90 9.97 33.16 28.00
N TYR A 91 10.24 33.91 26.92
CA TYR A 91 9.35 34.98 26.44
C TYR A 91 8.84 34.78 25.02
N ASP A 92 9.60 34.10 24.15
CA ASP A 92 9.23 33.88 22.75
C ASP A 92 8.39 32.60 22.57
N VAL A 93 7.25 32.56 23.25
CA VAL A 93 6.33 31.41 23.26
C VAL A 93 4.88 31.83 23.01
N VAL A 94 4.07 30.85 22.64
CA VAL A 94 2.60 30.92 22.74
C VAL A 94 2.14 30.10 23.93
N SER A 95 1.41 30.74 24.84
CA SER A 95 0.78 30.08 25.97
C SER A 95 -0.58 29.53 25.56
N LEU A 96 -0.86 28.28 25.93
CA LEU A 96 -2.14 27.65 25.62
C LEU A 96 -3.25 28.11 26.58
N GLY A 97 -2.96 28.56 27.79
CA GLY A 97 -3.99 28.79 28.81
C GLY A 97 -4.52 27.47 29.37
N ASN A 98 -5.16 27.55 30.55
CA ASN A 98 -5.76 26.39 31.20
C ASN A 98 -6.82 25.73 30.30
N GLY A 99 -6.53 24.54 29.80
CA GLY A 99 -7.37 23.73 28.91
C GLY A 99 -7.40 24.19 27.45
N GLY A 100 -6.48 25.05 27.03
CA GLY A 100 -6.38 25.50 25.64
C GLY A 100 -5.66 24.51 24.73
N ARG A 101 -5.55 24.87 23.44
CA ARG A 101 -4.92 24.02 22.42
C ARG A 101 -4.40 24.80 21.22
N VAL A 102 -3.52 24.16 20.46
CA VAL A 102 -3.07 24.60 19.13
C VAL A 102 -2.78 23.40 18.24
N THR A 103 -2.99 23.54 16.93
CA THR A 103 -2.55 22.54 15.94
C THR A 103 -1.48 23.14 15.03
N LEU A 104 -0.26 22.62 15.08
CA LEU A 104 0.83 23.02 14.20
C LEU A 104 0.84 22.22 12.90
N THR A 105 1.29 22.86 11.82
CA THR A 105 1.41 22.30 10.47
C THR A 105 2.82 22.43 9.93
N PHE A 106 3.19 21.56 8.99
CA PHE A 106 4.55 21.43 8.46
C PHE A 106 4.57 21.56 6.94
N GLU A 107 5.68 22.08 6.38
CA GLU A 107 5.83 22.21 4.92
C GLU A 107 5.81 20.85 4.21
N ARG A 108 6.36 19.83 4.87
CA ARG A 108 6.31 18.44 4.42
C ARG A 108 5.82 17.56 5.57
N PRO A 109 5.09 16.47 5.28
CA PRO A 109 4.66 15.56 6.33
C PRO A 109 5.84 15.02 7.15
N ILE A 110 5.64 14.85 8.45
CA ILE A 110 6.53 14.08 9.33
C ILE A 110 6.33 12.60 8.99
N THR A 111 7.42 11.84 8.93
CA THR A 111 7.39 10.41 8.62
C THR A 111 8.02 9.61 9.74
N ASN A 112 7.47 8.43 10.02
CA ASN A 112 8.00 7.51 11.02
C ASN A 112 9.36 6.93 10.57
N GLY A 113 10.42 7.30 11.28
CA GLY A 113 11.79 6.87 11.06
C GLY A 113 12.31 5.98 12.18
N ALA A 114 13.62 6.03 12.44
CA ALA A 114 14.24 5.23 13.48
C ALA A 114 14.32 6.01 14.80
N GLY A 115 13.57 5.58 15.81
CA GLY A 115 13.46 6.28 17.08
C GLY A 115 12.57 7.52 16.96
N TRP A 116 12.81 8.53 17.80
CA TRP A 116 11.99 9.75 17.79
C TRP A 116 11.98 10.46 16.43
N ASP A 117 10.82 11.04 16.09
CA ASP A 117 10.53 11.68 14.80
C ASP A 117 10.38 13.19 14.90
N PHE A 118 9.88 13.67 16.03
CA PHE A 118 9.78 15.09 16.34
C PHE A 118 9.94 15.33 17.84
N ALA A 119 10.17 16.57 18.23
CA ALA A 119 10.27 16.99 19.62
C ALA A 119 9.49 18.29 19.86
N VAL A 120 8.84 18.37 21.02
CA VAL A 120 8.08 19.55 21.46
C VAL A 120 8.89 20.33 22.48
N PHE A 121 9.08 21.63 22.24
CA PHE A 121 9.87 22.54 23.05
C PHE A 121 8.94 23.48 23.83
N GLU A 122 9.27 23.68 25.10
CA GLU A 122 8.51 24.49 26.05
C GLU A 122 9.51 25.43 26.78
N ASN A 123 9.02 26.43 27.50
CA ASN A 123 9.83 27.52 28.06
C ASN A 123 10.29 27.34 29.51
N SER A 124 10.20 26.13 30.06
CA SER A 124 10.41 25.85 31.48
C SER A 124 11.74 26.39 31.98
N PHE A 125 11.69 27.13 33.08
CA PHE A 125 12.86 27.79 33.65
C PHE A 125 13.79 26.83 34.43
N GLY A 126 13.41 25.56 34.63
CA GLY A 126 14.21 24.61 35.40
C GLY A 126 13.76 23.16 35.25
N ASP A 127 14.62 22.21 35.63
CA ASP A 127 14.44 20.77 35.41
C ASP A 127 13.19 20.14 36.06
N THR A 128 12.45 20.89 36.88
CA THR A 128 11.29 20.39 37.64
C THR A 128 10.07 21.31 37.59
N PHE A 129 10.13 22.47 36.93
CA PHE A 129 8.91 23.26 36.70
C PHE A 129 8.38 22.85 35.34
N LEU A 130 7.47 21.89 35.30
CA LEU A 130 7.06 21.23 34.05
C LEU A 130 5.57 21.49 33.85
N GLU A 131 5.22 22.36 32.91
CA GLU A 131 3.83 22.54 32.46
C GLU A 131 3.60 21.56 31.29
N LEU A 132 2.56 20.73 31.37
CA LEU A 132 2.42 19.55 30.54
C LEU A 132 1.31 19.71 29.50
N ALA A 133 1.47 19.03 28.36
CA ALA A 133 0.43 18.95 27.34
C ALA A 133 0.33 17.54 26.75
N TRP A 134 -0.89 17.15 26.37
CA TRP A 134 -1.09 15.99 25.50
C TRP A 134 -0.62 16.31 24.09
N VAL A 135 -0.04 15.31 23.44
CA VAL A 135 0.39 15.38 22.05
C VAL A 135 -0.48 14.46 21.21
N GLU A 136 -1.07 15.03 20.17
CA GLU A 136 -1.89 14.33 19.19
C GLU A 136 -1.36 14.60 17.78
N VAL A 137 -1.52 13.64 16.87
CA VAL A 137 -1.08 13.78 15.49
C VAL A 137 -2.17 13.37 14.50
N SER A 138 -2.11 13.96 13.31
CA SER A 138 -3.05 13.68 12.23
C SER A 138 -2.39 13.74 10.87
N SER A 139 -2.86 12.90 9.93
CA SER A 139 -2.47 12.94 8.52
C SER A 139 -3.36 13.84 7.66
N ASP A 140 -4.56 14.19 8.14
CA ASP A 140 -5.58 14.90 7.36
C ASP A 140 -6.13 16.18 8.05
N GLY A 141 -5.75 16.44 9.29
CA GLY A 141 -6.21 17.58 10.09
C GLY A 141 -7.59 17.41 10.71
N THR A 142 -8.19 16.22 10.61
CA THR A 142 -9.54 15.91 11.14
C THR A 142 -9.55 14.72 12.09
N HIS A 143 -8.89 13.61 11.72
CA HIS A 143 -8.73 12.44 12.58
C HIS A 143 -7.42 12.55 13.34
N PHE A 144 -7.51 12.60 14.68
CA PHE A 144 -6.35 12.70 15.55
C PHE A 144 -6.20 11.46 16.39
N THR A 145 -4.95 11.06 16.60
CA THR A 145 -4.60 10.01 17.56
C THR A 145 -3.61 10.56 18.57
N ARG A 146 -3.73 10.15 19.83
CA ARG A 146 -2.94 10.68 20.96
C ARG A 146 -1.80 9.74 21.32
N PHE A 147 -0.64 10.29 21.66
CA PHE A 147 0.45 9.51 22.22
C PHE A 147 0.06 8.86 23.56
N PRO A 148 0.39 7.57 23.77
CA PRO A 148 0.34 6.96 25.09
C PRO A 148 1.18 7.77 26.07
N ASN A 149 0.66 8.02 27.26
CA ASN A 149 1.29 8.89 28.25
C ASN A 149 1.08 8.38 29.68
N ARG A 150 1.96 8.82 30.59
CA ARG A 150 2.01 8.41 32.00
C ARG A 150 2.37 9.59 32.90
N SER A 151 1.67 9.69 34.03
CA SER A 151 2.05 10.57 35.15
C SER A 151 1.99 9.78 36.47
N LEU A 152 3.10 9.79 37.20
CA LEU A 152 3.21 9.21 38.53
C LEU A 152 3.32 10.28 39.64
N THR A 153 3.08 11.55 39.29
CA THR A 153 3.12 12.67 40.22
C THR A 153 2.11 12.42 41.35
N PRO A 154 2.54 12.34 42.62
CA PRO A 154 1.75 11.74 43.68
C PRO A 154 0.54 12.58 44.16
N GLY A 155 0.46 13.85 43.76
CA GLY A 155 -0.63 14.74 44.15
C GLY A 155 -0.49 16.15 43.60
N PRO A 156 -1.41 17.06 43.97
CA PRO A 156 -1.44 18.43 43.47
C PRO A 156 -0.14 19.18 43.67
N VAL A 157 0.27 19.92 42.64
CA VAL A 157 1.51 20.72 42.60
C VAL A 157 1.13 22.19 42.59
N GLY A 158 1.69 22.99 43.51
CA GLY A 158 1.40 24.43 43.56
C GLY A 158 1.90 25.18 42.31
N SER A 159 1.49 26.44 42.16
CA SER A 159 1.74 27.28 40.97
C SER A 159 3.21 27.46 40.55
N PHE A 160 4.17 27.19 41.45
CA PHE A 160 5.61 27.18 41.19
C PHE A 160 6.27 25.91 41.75
N GLY A 161 5.47 24.86 41.90
CA GLY A 161 5.88 23.59 42.48
C GLY A 161 6.76 22.78 41.53
N ALA A 162 7.31 21.70 42.06
CA ALA A 162 8.22 20.82 41.35
C ALA A 162 7.51 19.52 40.96
N VAL A 163 7.64 19.15 39.68
CA VAL A 163 7.30 17.84 39.11
C VAL A 163 8.62 17.11 38.84
N ASP A 164 8.74 15.85 39.28
CA ASP A 164 9.90 15.03 38.96
C ASP A 164 9.78 14.52 37.51
N PRO A 165 10.70 14.85 36.59
CA PRO A 165 10.62 14.39 35.21
C PRO A 165 10.69 12.86 35.07
N THR A 166 11.22 12.15 36.07
CA THR A 166 11.25 10.68 36.07
C THR A 166 9.88 10.04 36.31
N ASP A 167 8.87 10.83 36.70
CA ASP A 167 7.47 10.41 36.86
C ASP A 167 6.60 10.68 35.61
N ILE A 168 7.17 11.32 34.58
CA ILE A 168 6.43 11.78 33.40
C ILE A 168 6.92 11.07 32.12
N ASP A 169 5.99 10.63 31.27
CA ASP A 169 6.28 10.05 29.96
C ASP A 169 5.17 10.32 28.94
N GLY A 170 5.52 10.47 27.66
CA GLY A 170 4.56 10.68 26.57
C GLY A 170 3.76 12.00 26.63
N LEU A 171 4.19 12.95 27.45
CA LEU A 171 3.62 14.31 27.55
C LEU A 171 4.67 15.33 27.13
N ALA A 172 4.26 16.41 26.47
CA ALA A 172 5.15 17.53 26.19
C ALA A 172 5.47 18.30 27.49
N GLY A 173 6.55 19.10 27.48
CA GLY A 173 6.92 19.96 28.63
C GLY A 173 7.78 19.29 29.70
N LYS A 174 8.28 18.08 29.43
CA LYS A 174 9.10 17.34 30.39
C LYS A 174 10.48 17.96 30.65
N TYR A 175 10.97 18.82 29.76
CA TYR A 175 12.34 19.34 29.80
C TYR A 175 12.38 20.85 29.74
N ARG A 176 13.31 21.43 30.52
CA ARG A 176 13.55 22.88 30.59
C ARG A 176 13.86 23.49 29.21
N GLN A 177 13.62 24.80 29.10
CA GLN A 177 13.85 25.60 27.91
C GLN A 177 15.18 25.30 27.21
N GLY A 178 15.12 25.23 25.89
CA GLY A 178 16.21 24.81 25.01
C GLY A 178 16.33 23.29 24.81
N TRP A 179 15.50 22.49 25.49
CA TRP A 179 15.43 21.05 25.32
C TRP A 179 13.98 20.62 25.03
N GLY A 180 13.82 19.80 24.00
CA GLY A 180 12.52 19.28 23.57
C GLY A 180 12.27 17.88 24.09
N THR A 181 11.00 17.57 24.29
CA THR A 181 10.54 16.21 24.61
C THR A 181 10.34 15.42 23.31
N PRO A 182 11.08 14.33 23.07
CA PRO A 182 10.97 13.55 21.83
C PRO A 182 9.72 12.67 21.79
N PHE A 183 9.18 12.47 20.60
CA PHE A 183 8.03 11.61 20.31
C PHE A 183 8.36 10.69 19.12
N ASP A 184 8.09 9.39 19.27
CA ASP A 184 8.31 8.34 18.27
C ASP A 184 6.96 7.84 17.73
N LEU A 185 6.66 8.11 16.47
CA LEU A 185 5.40 7.79 15.81
C LEU A 185 5.12 6.28 15.79
N SER A 186 6.14 5.43 15.97
CA SER A 186 5.94 3.98 16.10
C SER A 186 5.18 3.59 17.38
N ASP A 187 5.20 4.43 18.41
CA ASP A 187 4.43 4.23 19.65
C ASP A 187 2.91 4.30 19.42
N LEU A 188 2.48 4.87 18.30
CA LEU A 188 1.06 4.98 17.90
C LEU A 188 0.55 3.73 17.19
N ALA A 189 1.40 2.75 16.89
CA ALA A 189 1.02 1.59 16.09
C ALA A 189 -0.18 0.83 16.66
N GLY A 190 -0.35 0.81 18.00
CA GLY A 190 -1.48 0.15 18.66
C GLY A 190 -2.79 0.95 18.68
N ASN A 191 -2.79 2.21 18.25
CA ASN A 191 -3.95 3.08 18.40
C ASN A 191 -5.06 2.75 17.39
N PRO A 192 -6.35 2.86 17.78
CA PRO A 192 -7.47 2.51 16.91
C PRO A 192 -7.50 3.29 15.60
N GLU A 193 -7.16 4.58 15.60
CA GLU A 193 -7.19 5.40 14.38
C GLU A 193 -6.09 4.98 13.39
N VAL A 194 -4.94 4.54 13.89
CA VAL A 194 -3.85 4.00 13.06
C VAL A 194 -4.22 2.62 12.51
N GLN A 195 -4.75 1.73 13.36
CA GLN A 195 -5.21 0.40 12.95
C GLN A 195 -6.37 0.45 11.95
N ALA A 196 -7.23 1.47 12.04
CA ALA A 196 -8.31 1.72 11.09
C ALA A 196 -7.85 2.43 9.80
N GLY A 197 -6.57 2.83 9.70
CA GLY A 197 -6.03 3.57 8.55
C GLY A 197 -6.51 5.02 8.44
N LEU A 198 -7.11 5.59 9.50
CA LEU A 198 -7.56 6.98 9.55
C LEU A 198 -6.40 7.95 9.81
N VAL A 199 -5.35 7.48 10.50
CA VAL A 199 -4.10 8.21 10.68
C VAL A 199 -2.96 7.36 10.13
N ASN A 200 -2.13 7.95 9.26
CA ASN A 200 -0.95 7.33 8.69
C ASN A 200 0.34 7.90 9.33
N PRO A 201 1.00 7.17 10.25
CA PRO A 201 2.26 7.59 10.85
C PRO A 201 3.39 7.89 9.84
N GLY A 202 3.30 7.37 8.60
CA GLY A 202 4.26 7.68 7.54
C GLY A 202 4.08 9.06 6.89
N ALA A 203 2.97 9.75 7.17
CA ALA A 203 2.61 11.03 6.55
C ALA A 203 1.78 11.90 7.51
N ILE A 204 2.34 12.25 8.66
CA ILE A 204 1.71 13.15 9.63
C ILE A 204 1.87 14.60 9.17
N THR A 205 0.75 15.31 9.02
CA THR A 205 0.72 16.71 8.56
C THR A 205 0.43 17.71 9.67
N HIS A 206 -0.12 17.23 10.80
CA HIS A 206 -0.54 18.05 11.92
C HIS A 206 -0.04 17.46 13.25
N VAL A 207 0.44 18.33 14.14
CA VAL A 207 0.71 18.02 15.55
C VAL A 207 -0.16 18.95 16.39
N ARG A 208 -1.10 18.40 17.16
CA ARG A 208 -1.94 19.15 18.09
C ARG A 208 -1.43 18.99 19.50
N LEU A 209 -1.29 20.11 20.18
CA LEU A 209 -0.99 20.18 21.60
C LEU A 209 -2.21 20.67 22.36
N VAL A 210 -2.55 19.97 23.43
CA VAL A 210 -3.68 20.28 24.31
C VAL A 210 -3.15 20.42 25.72
N ASP A 211 -3.35 21.60 26.31
CA ASP A 211 -2.95 21.90 27.67
C ASP A 211 -3.56 20.92 28.69
N ILE A 212 -2.78 20.60 29.71
CA ILE A 212 -3.24 19.89 30.90
C ILE A 212 -3.31 20.91 32.03
N VAL A 213 -4.50 21.11 32.59
CA VAL A 213 -4.75 22.13 33.63
C VAL A 213 -3.96 21.88 34.94
N GLY A 214 -3.54 20.64 35.20
CA GLY A 214 -2.71 20.29 36.35
C GLY A 214 -3.43 20.00 37.66
N ASP A 215 -4.75 20.12 37.70
CA ASP A 215 -5.56 19.98 38.92
C ASP A 215 -5.97 18.53 39.26
N GLY A 216 -5.51 17.57 38.46
CA GLY A 216 -5.88 16.15 38.56
C GLY A 216 -7.17 15.75 37.84
N SER A 217 -7.85 16.68 37.17
CA SER A 217 -9.05 16.36 36.36
C SER A 217 -8.70 15.67 35.03
N ALA A 218 -7.50 15.95 34.50
CA ALA A 218 -6.94 15.27 33.35
C ALA A 218 -6.39 13.88 33.75
N LEU A 219 -6.60 12.88 32.89
CA LEU A 219 -6.15 11.51 33.13
C LEU A 219 -5.11 11.07 32.10
N ASP A 220 -4.12 10.28 32.54
CA ASP A 220 -3.17 9.63 31.66
C ASP A 220 -3.77 8.39 30.95
N SER A 221 -3.01 7.71 30.08
CA SER A 221 -3.54 6.54 29.37
C SER A 221 -3.76 5.29 30.24
N ALA A 222 -3.32 5.31 31.51
CA ALA A 222 -3.62 4.29 32.51
C ALA A 222 -4.77 4.70 33.45
N GLY A 223 -5.32 5.91 33.29
CA GLY A 223 -6.39 6.45 34.12
C GLY A 223 -5.90 7.12 35.42
N ASN A 224 -4.61 7.41 35.55
CA ASN A 224 -4.07 8.15 36.70
C ASN A 224 -4.32 9.65 36.51
N PRO A 225 -4.68 10.39 37.57
CA PRO A 225 -4.71 11.85 37.55
C PRO A 225 -3.35 12.43 37.15
N ILE A 226 -3.36 13.44 36.28
CA ILE A 226 -2.16 14.20 35.92
C ILE A 226 -2.14 15.49 36.73
N TYR A 227 -1.05 15.70 37.45
CA TYR A 227 -0.77 16.93 38.19
C TYR A 227 0.47 17.60 37.64
N ASP A 228 0.38 18.90 37.46
CA ASP A 228 1.48 19.81 37.14
C ASP A 228 1.22 21.17 37.84
N PRO A 229 2.07 22.20 37.69
CA PRO A 229 1.90 23.45 38.41
C PRO A 229 0.50 24.07 38.25
N HIS A 230 -0.26 24.15 39.35
CA HIS A 230 -1.60 24.71 39.38
C HIS A 230 -1.93 25.39 40.73
N PRO A 231 -2.72 26.48 40.78
CA PRO A 231 -3.23 27.27 39.66
C PRO A 231 -2.17 28.22 39.08
N THR A 232 -2.15 28.38 37.76
CA THR A 232 -1.28 29.31 37.03
C THR A 232 -2.06 30.53 36.53
N SER A 233 -1.34 31.62 36.23
CA SER A 233 -1.90 32.88 35.72
C SER A 233 -0.86 33.64 34.89
N LEU A 234 -1.31 34.59 34.06
CA LEU A 234 -0.50 35.34 33.08
C LEU A 234 -0.17 34.51 31.84
N SER A 235 0.84 33.64 31.91
CA SER A 235 1.16 32.64 30.89
C SER A 235 0.71 31.27 31.42
N ALA A 236 -0.59 31.17 31.74
CA ALA A 236 -1.11 29.96 32.36
C ALA A 236 -1.04 28.76 31.41
N GLY A 237 -0.70 27.59 31.95
CA GLY A 237 -0.70 26.34 31.20
C GLY A 237 0.52 26.22 30.28
N PHE A 238 0.45 25.31 29.32
CA PHE A 238 1.58 24.96 28.48
C PHE A 238 2.08 26.13 27.62
N ASP A 239 3.36 26.48 27.79
CA ASP A 239 4.04 27.56 27.09
C ASP A 239 4.90 27.04 25.93
N LEU A 240 4.29 26.90 24.75
CA LEU A 240 4.91 26.32 23.57
C LEU A 240 5.94 27.25 22.91
N ASP A 241 7.19 26.79 22.84
CA ASP A 241 8.30 27.43 22.11
C ASP A 241 8.34 26.97 20.65
N ALA A 242 8.37 25.65 20.38
CA ALA A 242 8.35 25.14 19.01
C ALA A 242 8.06 23.64 18.92
N VAL A 243 7.85 23.15 17.69
CA VAL A 243 7.95 21.72 17.36
C VAL A 243 9.01 21.50 16.30
N GLY A 244 10.06 20.77 16.64
CA GLY A 244 11.16 20.43 15.74
C GLY A 244 11.01 19.01 15.19
N VAL A 245 11.31 18.81 13.91
CA VAL A 245 11.11 17.55 13.17
C VAL A 245 12.44 16.96 12.74
N ARG A 246 12.61 15.65 12.95
CA ARG A 246 13.78 14.86 12.55
C ARG A 246 13.60 14.21 11.19
N TYR A 247 12.46 13.57 10.98
CA TYR A 247 12.17 12.82 9.76
C TYR A 247 10.99 13.47 9.02
N LEU A 248 11.27 13.95 7.82
CA LEU A 248 10.27 14.47 6.89
C LEU A 248 10.12 13.48 5.75
N LEU A 249 8.92 13.41 5.19
CA LEU A 249 8.69 12.74 3.94
C LEU A 249 9.60 13.35 2.87
N ALA A 250 10.38 12.50 2.21
CA ALA A 250 11.26 12.92 1.13
C ALA A 250 10.45 13.59 0.00
N GLU A 251 11.06 14.53 -0.70
CA GLU A 251 10.45 15.07 -1.92
C GLU A 251 10.26 13.94 -2.94
N ASN A 252 9.25 14.08 -3.80
CA ASN A 252 9.03 13.14 -4.90
C ASN A 252 9.64 13.68 -6.19
N SER A 253 10.50 12.89 -6.80
CA SER A 253 11.08 13.09 -8.12
C SER A 253 10.34 12.18 -9.09
N PRO A 254 9.95 12.67 -10.28
CA PRO A 254 9.32 11.79 -11.26
C PRO A 254 10.29 10.70 -11.73
N PRO A 255 9.77 9.54 -12.17
CA PRO A 255 10.60 8.49 -12.72
C PRO A 255 11.27 8.90 -14.03
N ASP A 256 12.30 8.16 -14.42
CA ASP A 256 12.94 8.32 -15.72
C ASP A 256 11.95 8.03 -16.86
N ALA A 257 12.11 8.70 -18.00
CA ALA A 257 11.32 8.40 -19.20
C ALA A 257 11.61 6.96 -19.65
N PRO A 258 10.59 6.11 -19.86
CA PRO A 258 10.81 4.75 -20.30
C PRO A 258 11.28 4.71 -21.76
N ALA A 259 12.01 3.66 -22.11
CA ALA A 259 12.24 3.29 -23.51
C ALA A 259 11.05 2.47 -24.04
N ALA A 260 10.58 2.77 -25.25
CA ALA A 260 9.65 1.91 -25.97
C ALA A 260 10.45 0.85 -26.75
N LEU A 261 10.34 -0.42 -26.34
CA LEU A 261 11.23 -1.51 -26.78
C LEU A 261 10.64 -2.37 -27.91
N SER A 262 9.33 -2.59 -27.90
CA SER A 262 8.67 -3.44 -28.89
C SER A 262 7.25 -2.95 -29.16
N PRO A 263 6.79 -2.95 -30.43
CA PRO A 263 7.59 -3.11 -31.66
C PRO A 263 8.74 -2.11 -31.78
N GLU A 264 9.76 -2.43 -32.60
CA GLU A 264 10.83 -1.48 -32.92
C GLU A 264 10.29 -0.32 -33.78
N ASP A 265 10.91 0.86 -33.72
CA ASP A 265 10.47 2.01 -34.52
C ASP A 265 10.63 1.76 -36.02
N GLY A 266 9.57 2.04 -36.76
CA GLY A 266 9.46 1.78 -38.19
C GLY A 266 9.23 0.32 -38.54
N ALA A 267 8.92 -0.56 -37.57
CA ALA A 267 8.64 -1.96 -37.87
C ALA A 267 7.48 -2.11 -38.88
N HIS A 268 7.60 -3.09 -39.77
CA HIS A 268 6.60 -3.43 -40.79
C HIS A 268 6.13 -4.88 -40.59
N ASP A 269 4.97 -5.20 -41.16
CA ASP A 269 4.35 -6.53 -41.09
C ASP A 269 4.20 -7.06 -39.66
N VAL A 270 3.94 -6.15 -38.70
CA VAL A 270 3.72 -6.51 -37.30
C VAL A 270 2.38 -7.24 -37.18
N PRO A 271 2.33 -8.46 -36.59
CA PRO A 271 1.08 -9.19 -36.41
C PRO A 271 0.04 -8.39 -35.62
N LEU A 272 -1.25 -8.71 -35.84
CA LEU A 272 -2.36 -8.10 -35.09
C LEU A 272 -2.48 -8.60 -33.65
N GLU A 273 -1.72 -9.64 -33.30
CA GLU A 273 -1.46 -10.08 -31.94
C GLU A 273 -0.04 -9.65 -31.59
N VAL A 274 0.11 -8.58 -30.79
CA VAL A 274 1.41 -7.99 -30.49
C VAL A 274 1.48 -7.56 -29.02
N THR A 275 2.67 -7.65 -28.43
CA THR A 275 2.91 -7.12 -27.08
C THR A 275 3.70 -5.83 -27.18
N LEU A 276 3.12 -4.71 -26.73
CA LEU A 276 3.88 -3.49 -26.51
C LEU A 276 4.80 -3.68 -25.30
N ARG A 277 6.08 -3.31 -25.40
CA ARG A 277 7.07 -3.52 -24.32
C ARG A 277 7.75 -2.22 -23.94
N SER A 278 7.84 -1.99 -22.64
CA SER A 278 8.56 -0.88 -22.01
C SER A 278 9.93 -1.33 -21.50
N GLY A 279 10.87 -0.39 -21.43
CA GLY A 279 12.07 -0.52 -20.60
C GLY A 279 11.74 -0.61 -19.11
N PRO A 280 12.72 -0.99 -18.27
CA PRO A 280 12.53 -1.12 -16.84
C PRO A 280 12.25 0.24 -16.19
N PHE A 281 11.44 0.23 -15.14
CA PHE A 281 11.22 1.39 -14.28
C PHE A 281 12.51 1.80 -13.57
N ARG A 282 12.76 3.11 -13.51
CA ARG A 282 13.88 3.71 -12.80
C ARG A 282 13.41 5.00 -12.17
N ASP A 283 13.70 5.16 -10.89
CA ASP A 283 13.27 6.31 -10.12
C ASP A 283 14.34 6.70 -9.10
N PRO A 284 14.70 8.00 -8.99
CA PRO A 284 15.68 8.49 -8.01
C PRO A 284 15.34 8.14 -6.55
N ASP A 285 14.05 8.01 -6.24
CA ASP A 285 13.51 7.86 -4.89
C ASP A 285 13.14 6.42 -4.54
N THR A 286 13.52 5.45 -5.37
CA THR A 286 13.35 4.02 -5.07
C THR A 286 13.96 3.65 -3.70
N ALA A 287 15.09 4.27 -3.34
CA ALA A 287 15.73 4.05 -2.03
C ALA A 287 14.91 4.60 -0.84
N ALA A 288 14.05 5.59 -1.08
CA ALA A 288 13.09 6.12 -0.11
C ALA A 288 11.78 5.30 -0.06
N GLY A 289 11.71 4.20 -0.81
CA GLY A 289 10.57 3.28 -0.81
C GLY A 289 9.57 3.51 -1.95
N ASP A 290 9.89 4.38 -2.91
CA ASP A 290 9.06 4.54 -4.11
C ASP A 290 9.13 3.31 -5.03
N PHE A 291 8.11 3.14 -5.88
CA PHE A 291 7.96 1.95 -6.72
C PHE A 291 7.16 2.24 -8.00
N HIS A 292 7.23 1.31 -8.95
CA HIS A 292 6.45 1.40 -10.19
C HIS A 292 4.97 1.14 -9.92
N PHE A 293 4.17 2.21 -9.88
CA PHE A 293 2.75 2.11 -9.55
C PHE A 293 1.91 1.75 -10.77
N GLN A 294 2.11 2.46 -11.88
CA GLN A 294 1.36 2.25 -13.11
C GLN A 294 2.20 2.59 -14.35
N THR A 295 1.84 1.98 -15.47
CA THR A 295 2.25 2.44 -16.79
C THR A 295 1.06 2.96 -17.56
N ARG A 296 1.22 4.16 -18.12
CA ARG A 296 0.29 4.70 -19.09
C ARG A 296 0.77 4.40 -20.50
N TRP A 297 -0.07 3.69 -21.25
CA TRP A 297 0.13 3.32 -22.64
C TRP A 297 -0.79 4.15 -23.52
N GLN A 298 -0.26 4.72 -24.59
CA GLN A 298 -1.07 5.33 -25.63
C GLN A 298 -0.77 4.70 -26.99
N LEU A 299 -1.81 4.39 -27.74
CA LEU A 299 -1.77 3.99 -29.14
C LEU A 299 -2.60 4.99 -29.96
N ALA A 300 -2.11 5.42 -31.10
CA ALA A 300 -2.79 6.40 -31.95
C ALA A 300 -2.64 6.08 -33.44
N ALA A 301 -3.58 6.59 -34.23
CA ALA A 301 -3.51 6.56 -35.69
C ALA A 301 -2.61 7.66 -36.28
N ASP A 302 -2.17 8.61 -35.45
CA ASP A 302 -1.31 9.72 -35.85
C ASP A 302 -0.20 9.99 -34.82
N ALA A 303 0.93 10.51 -35.28
CA ALA A 303 2.11 10.78 -34.46
C ALA A 303 1.91 11.90 -33.43
N ALA A 304 0.87 12.73 -33.57
CA ALA A 304 0.54 13.79 -32.61
C ALA A 304 -0.38 13.30 -31.48
N PHE A 305 -0.84 12.03 -31.55
CA PHE A 305 -1.77 11.44 -30.60
C PHE A 305 -3.10 12.20 -30.51
N HIS A 306 -3.58 12.75 -31.63
CA HIS A 306 -4.90 13.40 -31.69
C HIS A 306 -6.04 12.38 -31.86
N THR A 307 -5.76 11.28 -32.56
CA THR A 307 -6.69 10.19 -32.84
C THR A 307 -6.25 8.96 -32.06
N LEU A 308 -6.59 8.95 -30.78
CA LEU A 308 -6.29 7.83 -29.90
C LEU A 308 -7.09 6.60 -30.31
N ARG A 309 -6.42 5.46 -30.24
CA ARG A 309 -6.98 4.11 -30.38
C ARG A 309 -7.05 3.40 -29.05
N LEU A 310 -6.15 3.76 -28.13
CA LEU A 310 -6.04 3.29 -26.77
C LEU A 310 -5.36 4.38 -25.95
N ASP A 311 -5.87 4.63 -24.75
CA ASP A 311 -5.13 5.33 -23.71
C ASP A 311 -5.46 4.64 -22.38
N LEU A 312 -4.50 3.95 -21.80
CA LEU A 312 -4.70 3.05 -20.67
C LEU A 312 -3.63 3.31 -19.62
N ALA A 313 -4.03 3.63 -18.39
CA ALA A 313 -3.14 3.66 -17.23
C ALA A 313 -3.33 2.40 -16.38
N SER A 314 -2.37 1.49 -16.40
CA SER A 314 -2.51 0.15 -15.84
C SER A 314 -1.52 -0.11 -14.70
N PRO A 315 -1.99 -0.63 -13.55
CA PRO A 315 -1.12 -1.16 -12.49
C PRO A 315 -0.69 -2.62 -12.74
N TYR A 316 -1.22 -3.27 -13.79
CA TYR A 316 -0.95 -4.69 -14.10
C TYR A 316 -0.01 -4.84 -15.30
N ALA A 317 -0.22 -4.05 -16.35
CA ALA A 317 0.61 -3.98 -17.54
C ALA A 317 1.78 -3.00 -17.34
N LEU A 318 2.62 -3.27 -16.32
CA LEU A 318 3.72 -2.37 -15.95
C LEU A 318 4.81 -2.30 -17.02
N THR A 319 5.22 -3.42 -17.61
CA THR A 319 6.27 -3.43 -18.63
C THR A 319 5.84 -4.04 -19.96
N GLU A 320 4.69 -4.70 -19.99
CA GLU A 320 4.18 -5.41 -21.15
C GLU A 320 2.67 -5.22 -21.26
N LEU A 321 2.21 -4.87 -22.46
CA LEU A 321 0.79 -4.77 -22.78
C LEU A 321 0.49 -5.60 -24.03
N PRO A 322 -0.08 -6.82 -23.88
CA PRO A 322 -0.62 -7.58 -24.99
C PRO A 322 -1.81 -6.86 -25.62
N LEU A 323 -1.83 -6.76 -26.94
CA LEU A 323 -2.92 -6.22 -27.74
C LEU A 323 -3.36 -7.29 -28.75
N SER A 324 -4.68 -7.37 -28.97
CA SER A 324 -5.30 -8.23 -29.98
C SER A 324 -5.71 -7.44 -31.23
N ALA A 325 -6.24 -8.15 -32.22
CA ALA A 325 -6.72 -7.56 -33.47
C ALA A 325 -7.86 -6.54 -33.25
N LEU A 326 -8.57 -6.63 -32.13
CA LEU A 326 -9.63 -5.68 -31.77
C LEU A 326 -9.11 -4.25 -31.55
N TRP A 327 -7.83 -4.06 -31.23
CA TRP A 327 -7.19 -2.75 -31.09
C TRP A 327 -6.47 -2.30 -32.35
N LEU A 328 -6.13 -3.25 -33.23
CA LEU A 328 -5.14 -3.07 -34.30
C LEU A 328 -5.79 -3.27 -35.68
N PRO A 329 -6.03 -2.19 -36.44
CA PRO A 329 -6.50 -2.33 -37.81
C PRO A 329 -5.41 -2.93 -38.70
N PRO A 330 -5.78 -3.72 -39.71
CA PRO A 330 -4.83 -4.30 -40.65
C PRO A 330 -4.17 -3.27 -41.56
N GLY A 331 -2.93 -3.56 -41.98
CA GLY A 331 -2.17 -2.77 -42.96
C GLY A 331 -1.98 -1.30 -42.59
N THR A 332 -2.12 -0.97 -41.30
CA THR A 332 -2.24 0.41 -40.81
C THR A 332 -0.99 0.79 -40.04
N ARG A 333 -0.48 1.98 -40.31
CA ARG A 333 0.60 2.57 -39.51
C ARG A 333 0.01 3.16 -38.24
N LEU A 334 0.57 2.77 -37.10
CA LEU A 334 0.19 3.21 -35.76
C LEU A 334 1.39 3.79 -35.03
N TYR A 335 1.10 4.54 -33.98
CA TYR A 335 2.09 5.20 -33.14
C TYR A 335 1.79 4.87 -31.68
N PHE A 336 2.82 4.57 -30.89
CA PHE A 336 2.65 4.38 -29.45
C PHE A 336 3.73 5.10 -28.64
N ARG A 337 3.37 5.43 -27.40
CA ARG A 337 4.27 6.01 -26.39
C ARG A 337 3.86 5.56 -24.99
N ILE A 338 4.82 5.63 -24.08
CA ILE A 338 4.74 5.04 -22.74
C ILE A 338 5.12 6.09 -21.70
N GLN A 339 4.47 6.08 -20.55
CA GLN A 339 4.83 6.88 -19.39
C GLN A 339 4.76 6.00 -18.14
N HIS A 340 5.79 6.05 -17.29
CA HIS A 340 5.79 5.38 -15.99
C HIS A 340 5.25 6.34 -14.94
N ILE A 341 4.53 5.81 -13.96
CA ILE A 341 3.95 6.56 -12.84
C ILE A 341 4.41 5.88 -11.55
N ASP A 342 4.94 6.67 -10.62
CA ASP A 342 5.46 6.19 -9.34
C ASP A 342 4.36 6.02 -8.27
N GLY A 343 4.73 5.46 -7.11
CA GLY A 343 3.84 5.19 -5.98
C GLY A 343 3.28 6.44 -5.30
N ARG A 344 3.85 7.61 -5.60
CA ARG A 344 3.41 8.92 -5.15
C ARG A 344 2.68 9.71 -6.24
N GLY A 345 2.39 9.07 -7.38
CA GLY A 345 1.61 9.58 -8.50
C GLY A 345 2.34 10.54 -9.44
N ALA A 346 3.67 10.73 -9.33
CA ALA A 346 4.38 11.50 -10.34
C ALA A 346 4.66 10.66 -11.58
N ALA A 347 4.50 11.29 -12.74
CA ALA A 347 4.63 10.65 -14.03
C ALA A 347 5.92 11.08 -14.71
N SER A 348 6.63 10.14 -15.34
CA SER A 348 7.83 10.44 -16.12
C SER A 348 7.50 11.32 -17.34
N ALA A 349 8.52 11.82 -18.03
CA ALA A 349 8.29 12.27 -19.41
C ALA A 349 7.85 11.08 -20.28
N TRP A 350 7.08 11.34 -21.34
CA TRP A 350 6.76 10.30 -22.32
C TRP A 350 8.04 9.71 -22.92
N SER A 351 8.01 8.42 -23.23
CA SER A 351 8.99 7.78 -24.10
C SER A 351 9.08 8.51 -25.45
N GLU A 352 10.16 8.27 -26.18
CA GLU A 352 10.18 8.54 -27.62
C GLU A 352 8.98 7.88 -28.30
N THR A 353 8.41 8.56 -29.29
CA THR A 353 7.28 8.04 -30.06
C THR A 353 7.78 6.99 -31.02
N VAL A 354 7.21 5.79 -30.94
CA VAL A 354 7.54 4.67 -31.81
C VAL A 354 6.39 4.44 -32.78
N SER A 355 6.72 4.17 -34.04
CA SER A 355 5.74 3.83 -35.07
C SER A 355 5.93 2.41 -35.56
N PHE A 356 4.83 1.75 -35.94
CA PHE A 356 4.88 0.44 -36.60
C PHE A 356 3.72 0.29 -37.57
N THR A 357 3.84 -0.63 -38.52
CA THR A 357 2.80 -0.95 -39.50
C THR A 357 2.35 -2.38 -39.31
N THR A 358 1.06 -2.56 -39.07
CA THR A 358 0.47 -3.90 -38.93
C THR A 358 0.48 -4.65 -40.26
N THR A 359 0.53 -5.97 -40.20
CA THR A 359 0.33 -6.83 -41.38
C THR A 359 -1.03 -6.50 -42.01
N ALA A 360 -1.11 -6.45 -43.33
CA ALA A 360 -2.41 -6.46 -44.00
C ALA A 360 -3.12 -7.78 -43.66
N ALA A 361 -4.37 -7.72 -43.18
CA ALA A 361 -5.11 -8.93 -42.81
C ALA A 361 -5.82 -9.50 -44.03
N PRO A 362 -5.51 -10.74 -44.43
CA PRO A 362 -6.47 -11.59 -45.11
C PRO A 362 -7.41 -12.32 -44.12
N ARG A 363 -7.37 -12.01 -42.80
CA ARG A 363 -8.13 -12.74 -41.77
C ARG A 363 -9.63 -12.45 -41.83
N ASP A 364 -10.07 -11.29 -42.29
CA ASP A 364 -11.48 -10.94 -42.52
C ASP A 364 -11.55 -10.41 -43.95
N GLY A 365 -11.67 -11.32 -44.91
CA GLY A 365 -11.54 -11.05 -46.33
C GLY A 365 -12.74 -10.32 -46.92
N ASP A 366 -13.92 -10.52 -46.34
CA ASP A 366 -15.17 -9.88 -46.77
C ASP A 366 -15.49 -8.59 -45.99
N GLY A 367 -14.76 -8.32 -44.91
CA GLY A 367 -14.86 -7.10 -44.10
C GLY A 367 -16.09 -7.09 -43.22
N ASN A 368 -16.64 -8.25 -42.87
CA ASN A 368 -17.84 -8.35 -42.07
C ASN A 368 -17.57 -8.33 -40.55
N GLY A 369 -16.31 -8.21 -40.12
CA GLY A 369 -15.91 -8.14 -38.72
C GLY A 369 -15.80 -9.49 -38.02
N ILE A 370 -15.86 -10.60 -38.76
CA ILE A 370 -15.64 -11.96 -38.28
C ILE A 370 -14.40 -12.50 -39.01
N PRO A 371 -13.42 -13.09 -38.31
CA PRO A 371 -12.33 -13.76 -39.00
C PRO A 371 -12.84 -14.93 -39.88
N ASP A 372 -12.41 -15.00 -41.14
CA ASP A 372 -12.73 -16.02 -42.15
C ASP A 372 -12.52 -17.46 -41.61
N ASP A 373 -11.52 -17.67 -40.76
CA ASP A 373 -11.24 -18.97 -40.12
C ASP A 373 -12.24 -19.34 -39.02
N ARG A 374 -13.08 -18.38 -38.61
CA ARG A 374 -14.12 -18.51 -37.59
C ARG A 374 -15.53 -18.42 -38.17
N GLU A 375 -15.69 -18.02 -39.41
CA GLU A 375 -17.00 -17.96 -40.06
C GLU A 375 -17.69 -19.31 -40.15
N LEU A 376 -19.01 -19.29 -40.01
CA LEU A 376 -19.83 -20.46 -40.33
C LEU A 376 -20.11 -20.50 -41.84
N PRO A 377 -20.08 -21.69 -42.46
CA PRO A 377 -20.51 -21.82 -43.85
C PRO A 377 -21.94 -21.31 -44.04
N ALA A 378 -22.24 -20.65 -45.16
CA ALA A 378 -23.60 -20.12 -45.44
C ALA A 378 -24.73 -21.18 -45.40
N ALA A 379 -24.40 -22.46 -45.58
CA ALA A 379 -25.33 -23.59 -45.48
C ALA A 379 -25.46 -24.15 -44.05
N SER A 380 -24.80 -23.55 -43.06
CA SER A 380 -24.86 -23.96 -41.66
C SER A 380 -26.30 -23.90 -41.15
N PRO A 381 -26.82 -24.97 -40.51
CA PRO A 381 -28.16 -24.98 -39.94
C PRO A 381 -28.23 -24.35 -38.54
N VAL A 382 -27.14 -23.74 -38.06
CA VAL A 382 -27.04 -23.15 -36.73
C VAL A 382 -28.02 -21.98 -36.61
N ASP A 383 -28.86 -22.04 -35.58
CA ASP A 383 -29.83 -21.02 -35.17
C ASP A 383 -29.78 -20.92 -33.63
N LEU A 384 -28.89 -20.07 -33.12
CA LEU A 384 -28.66 -19.88 -31.69
C LEU A 384 -29.67 -18.92 -31.07
N ASN A 385 -30.21 -17.99 -31.86
CA ASN A 385 -31.19 -17.01 -31.39
C ASN A 385 -32.61 -17.62 -31.30
N GLY A 386 -32.88 -18.69 -32.04
CA GLY A 386 -34.11 -19.47 -32.03
C GLY A 386 -35.26 -18.84 -32.83
N ASP A 387 -34.97 -18.00 -33.82
CA ASP A 387 -35.98 -17.31 -34.63
C ASP A 387 -36.42 -18.11 -35.87
N GLY A 388 -35.81 -19.28 -36.11
CA GLY A 388 -36.13 -20.18 -37.21
C GLY A 388 -35.40 -19.85 -38.51
N ILE A 389 -34.52 -18.86 -38.52
CA ILE A 389 -33.60 -18.54 -39.61
C ILE A 389 -32.19 -18.95 -39.16
N ALA A 390 -31.41 -19.52 -40.08
CA ALA A 390 -30.02 -19.84 -39.77
C ALA A 390 -29.22 -18.56 -39.55
N ASP A 391 -28.47 -18.48 -38.45
CA ASP A 391 -27.73 -17.31 -38.02
C ASP A 391 -26.69 -16.87 -39.07
N ALA A 392 -26.11 -17.81 -39.82
CA ALA A 392 -25.14 -17.54 -40.89
C ALA A 392 -25.74 -16.70 -42.05
N LEU A 393 -27.08 -16.65 -42.17
CA LEU A 393 -27.80 -15.82 -43.14
C LEU A 393 -28.18 -14.45 -42.57
N GLN A 394 -27.88 -14.19 -41.30
CA GLN A 394 -28.32 -13.01 -40.55
C GLN A 394 -27.16 -12.13 -40.07
N VAL A 395 -25.94 -12.37 -40.56
CA VAL A 395 -24.77 -11.55 -40.23
C VAL A 395 -25.01 -10.10 -40.68
N THR A 396 -24.91 -9.17 -39.74
CA THR A 396 -25.10 -7.71 -39.93
C THR A 396 -24.16 -6.94 -39.02
N GLU A 397 -24.16 -5.61 -39.07
CA GLU A 397 -23.43 -4.74 -38.12
C GLU A 397 -23.89 -4.89 -36.67
N ARG A 398 -25.00 -5.58 -36.39
CA ARG A 398 -25.52 -5.80 -35.02
C ARG A 398 -25.72 -7.27 -34.66
N PHE A 399 -25.38 -8.18 -35.58
CA PHE A 399 -25.49 -9.61 -35.34
C PHE A 399 -24.32 -10.33 -35.99
N LYS A 400 -23.50 -11.03 -35.20
CA LYS A 400 -22.35 -11.81 -35.66
C LYS A 400 -22.48 -13.24 -35.14
N VAL A 401 -22.23 -14.25 -35.97
CA VAL A 401 -22.18 -15.65 -35.54
C VAL A 401 -20.88 -16.29 -36.00
N PHE A 402 -20.22 -17.03 -35.12
CA PHE A 402 -18.89 -17.54 -35.38
C PHE A 402 -18.60 -18.80 -34.56
N SER A 403 -17.57 -19.53 -35.01
CA SER A 403 -17.04 -20.69 -34.32
C SER A 403 -16.26 -20.26 -33.07
N SER A 404 -16.53 -20.94 -31.96
CA SER A 404 -15.80 -20.76 -30.71
C SER A 404 -14.32 -21.15 -30.85
N ALA A 405 -13.47 -20.68 -29.94
CA ALA A 405 -12.11 -21.17 -29.79
C ALA A 405 -12.08 -22.66 -29.36
N MET A 406 -13.14 -23.13 -28.69
CA MET A 406 -13.25 -24.47 -28.13
C MET A 406 -14.08 -25.42 -29.02
N GLY A 407 -13.47 -26.55 -29.40
CA GLY A 407 -14.17 -27.84 -29.57
C GLY A 407 -15.43 -27.90 -30.45
N GLY A 408 -15.51 -27.16 -31.56
CA GLY A 408 -16.65 -27.22 -32.48
C GLY A 408 -17.93 -26.55 -31.98
N GLY A 409 -17.86 -25.80 -30.88
CA GLY A 409 -18.95 -24.94 -30.42
C GLY A 409 -19.08 -23.66 -31.26
N GLN A 410 -20.21 -22.97 -31.11
CA GLN A 410 -20.51 -21.69 -31.76
C GLN A 410 -21.01 -20.67 -30.73
N MET A 411 -20.79 -19.39 -31.04
CA MET A 411 -21.35 -18.26 -30.33
C MET A 411 -21.98 -17.27 -31.33
N ALA A 412 -22.96 -16.50 -30.87
CA ALA A 412 -23.46 -15.35 -31.62
C ALA A 412 -23.59 -14.13 -30.72
N LEU A 413 -23.29 -12.95 -31.25
CA LEU A 413 -23.42 -11.65 -30.57
C LEU A 413 -24.54 -10.86 -31.24
N SER A 414 -25.51 -10.41 -30.45
CA SER A 414 -26.54 -9.47 -30.86
C SER A 414 -26.43 -8.17 -30.06
N LEU A 415 -26.38 -7.04 -30.73
CA LEU A 415 -26.24 -5.73 -30.11
C LEU A 415 -27.54 -4.91 -30.24
N ALA A 416 -28.12 -4.57 -29.10
CA ALA A 416 -29.25 -3.66 -29.01
C ALA A 416 -28.80 -2.28 -28.52
N GLY A 417 -29.05 -1.27 -29.35
CA GLY A 417 -28.72 0.12 -29.10
C GLY A 417 -28.86 0.91 -30.40
N GLU A 418 -29.56 2.05 -30.36
CA GLU A 418 -29.70 2.88 -31.57
C GLU A 418 -28.32 3.40 -31.98
N GLY A 419 -27.95 3.24 -33.26
CA GLY A 419 -26.65 3.65 -33.79
C GLY A 419 -25.44 2.81 -33.34
N ALA A 420 -25.61 1.87 -32.40
CA ALA A 420 -24.53 0.99 -31.96
C ALA A 420 -24.23 -0.09 -33.00
N VAL A 421 -22.95 -0.45 -33.15
CA VAL A 421 -22.51 -1.52 -34.06
C VAL A 421 -21.43 -2.40 -33.43
N ILE A 422 -21.33 -3.62 -33.92
CA ILE A 422 -20.24 -4.57 -33.67
C ILE A 422 -19.27 -4.43 -34.85
N ASP A 423 -18.17 -3.72 -34.64
CA ASP A 423 -17.14 -3.52 -35.67
C ASP A 423 -16.34 -4.83 -35.89
N ALA A 424 -16.03 -5.58 -34.82
CA ALA A 424 -15.30 -6.84 -34.92
C ALA A 424 -15.57 -7.78 -33.73
N VAL A 425 -15.37 -9.07 -33.94
CA VAL A 425 -15.35 -10.11 -32.90
C VAL A 425 -14.11 -10.98 -33.01
N GLU A 426 -13.66 -11.53 -31.89
CA GLU A 426 -12.52 -12.45 -31.83
C GLU A 426 -12.81 -13.54 -30.79
N ALA A 427 -12.42 -14.77 -31.09
CA ALA A 427 -12.57 -15.90 -30.18
C ALA A 427 -11.20 -16.30 -29.65
N PHE A 428 -11.08 -16.39 -28.33
CA PHE A 428 -9.82 -16.67 -27.64
C PHE A 428 -9.93 -17.95 -26.83
N ASP A 429 -8.85 -18.72 -26.79
CA ASP A 429 -8.63 -19.68 -25.71
C ASP A 429 -8.31 -18.93 -24.40
N LEU A 430 -8.66 -19.53 -23.27
CA LEU A 430 -8.28 -19.02 -21.95
C LEU A 430 -6.76 -18.88 -21.81
N GLU A 431 -6.00 -19.79 -22.40
CA GLU A 431 -4.52 -19.81 -22.33
C GLU A 431 -3.87 -18.63 -23.07
N GLU A 432 -4.60 -17.94 -23.95
CA GLU A 432 -4.10 -16.76 -24.68
C GLU A 432 -4.06 -15.51 -23.80
N LEU A 433 -4.79 -15.51 -22.68
CA LEU A 433 -4.80 -14.41 -21.71
C LEU A 433 -3.91 -14.73 -20.50
N PRO A 434 -3.36 -13.71 -19.81
CA PRO A 434 -2.52 -13.93 -18.66
C PRO A 434 -3.22 -14.73 -17.57
N SER A 435 -2.57 -15.74 -16.98
CA SER A 435 -3.09 -16.39 -15.78
C SER A 435 -2.98 -15.47 -14.56
N GLY A 436 -3.77 -15.72 -13.52
CA GLY A 436 -3.68 -14.93 -12.29
C GLY A 436 -4.85 -15.11 -11.35
N VAL A 437 -4.81 -14.38 -10.23
CA VAL A 437 -5.89 -14.31 -9.26
C VAL A 437 -7.18 -13.86 -9.95
N GLY A 438 -8.27 -14.56 -9.71
CA GLY A 438 -9.59 -14.28 -10.30
C GLY A 438 -9.82 -14.88 -11.69
N ALA A 439 -8.80 -15.47 -12.31
CA ALA A 439 -8.98 -16.19 -13.57
C ALA A 439 -9.90 -17.40 -13.39
N PRO A 440 -10.77 -17.71 -14.37
CA PRO A 440 -11.55 -18.94 -14.34
C PRO A 440 -10.61 -20.16 -14.48
N ALA A 441 -10.98 -21.30 -13.91
CA ALA A 441 -10.25 -22.55 -14.12
C ALA A 441 -10.52 -23.17 -15.49
N ASP A 442 -11.71 -22.91 -16.04
CA ASP A 442 -12.15 -23.41 -17.33
C ASP A 442 -13.21 -22.48 -17.93
N THR A 443 -13.36 -22.54 -19.25
CA THR A 443 -14.35 -21.78 -20.02
C THR A 443 -15.18 -22.72 -20.87
N LEU A 444 -16.48 -22.44 -20.98
CA LEU A 444 -17.42 -23.30 -21.72
C LEU A 444 -17.10 -23.32 -23.22
N LEU A 445 -16.99 -22.13 -23.82
CA LEU A 445 -16.79 -21.93 -25.26
C LEU A 445 -15.56 -21.04 -25.53
N GLY A 446 -14.56 -21.07 -24.65
CA GLY A 446 -13.50 -20.07 -24.67
C GLY A 446 -14.04 -18.70 -24.25
N LEU A 447 -13.36 -17.66 -24.70
CA LEU A 447 -13.74 -16.27 -24.51
C LEU A 447 -14.10 -15.65 -25.86
N VAL A 448 -14.95 -14.63 -25.81
CA VAL A 448 -15.23 -13.72 -26.92
C VAL A 448 -14.74 -12.34 -26.55
N GLY A 449 -13.94 -11.75 -27.42
CA GLY A 449 -13.75 -10.31 -27.43
C GLY A 449 -14.58 -9.67 -28.53
N PHE A 450 -15.00 -8.45 -28.26
CA PHE A 450 -15.76 -7.63 -29.20
C PHE A 450 -15.18 -6.23 -29.25
N ARG A 451 -15.25 -5.61 -30.43
CA ARG A 451 -15.09 -4.17 -30.60
C ARG A 451 -16.45 -3.59 -30.98
N LEU A 452 -17.00 -2.78 -30.09
CA LEU A 452 -18.24 -2.06 -30.33
C LEU A 452 -17.95 -0.60 -30.61
N ARG A 453 -18.80 0.02 -31.41
CA ARG A 453 -18.81 1.47 -31.60
C ARG A 453 -20.18 2.01 -31.29
N LEU A 454 -20.23 2.98 -30.38
CA LEU A 454 -21.44 3.66 -29.94
C LEU A 454 -21.55 5.04 -30.61
N PRO A 455 -22.77 5.56 -30.82
CA PRO A 455 -22.97 6.87 -31.46
C PRO A 455 -22.58 8.06 -30.56
N ALA A 456 -22.43 7.83 -29.27
CA ALA A 456 -22.09 8.85 -28.28
C ALA A 456 -21.08 8.28 -27.28
N ALA A 457 -20.03 9.06 -27.00
CA ALA A 457 -19.10 8.79 -25.92
C ALA A 457 -19.83 8.78 -24.56
N GLY A 458 -19.49 7.82 -23.70
CA GLY A 458 -20.19 7.53 -22.44
C GLY A 458 -21.53 6.81 -22.64
N GLY A 459 -21.85 6.39 -23.87
CA GLY A 459 -23.08 5.70 -24.21
C GLY A 459 -23.17 4.29 -23.60
N ALA A 460 -24.36 3.71 -23.66
CA ALA A 460 -24.61 2.34 -23.23
C ALA A 460 -25.32 1.54 -24.32
N ALA A 461 -25.05 0.24 -24.36
CA ALA A 461 -25.76 -0.72 -25.21
C ALA A 461 -26.01 -2.02 -24.45
N THR A 462 -26.91 -2.85 -24.98
CA THR A 462 -27.15 -4.20 -24.46
C THR A 462 -26.59 -5.20 -25.45
N LEU A 463 -25.61 -5.99 -25.01
CA LEU A 463 -25.00 -7.07 -25.77
C LEU A 463 -25.57 -8.40 -25.29
N THR A 464 -26.16 -9.18 -26.19
CA THR A 464 -26.58 -10.55 -25.91
C THR A 464 -25.63 -11.52 -26.59
N VAL A 465 -25.03 -12.41 -25.80
CA VAL A 465 -24.15 -13.48 -26.25
C VAL A 465 -24.91 -14.79 -26.21
N PHE A 466 -25.16 -15.40 -27.36
CA PHE A 466 -25.80 -16.71 -27.49
C PHE A 466 -24.75 -17.82 -27.50
N LEU A 467 -25.09 -18.95 -26.87
CA LEU A 467 -24.21 -20.09 -26.66
C LEU A 467 -24.80 -21.33 -27.36
N SER A 468 -23.96 -22.04 -28.10
CA SER A 468 -24.31 -23.33 -28.73
C SER A 468 -24.70 -24.43 -27.73
N GLU A 469 -24.32 -24.29 -26.46
CA GLU A 469 -24.68 -25.18 -25.36
C GLU A 469 -25.08 -24.40 -24.09
N PRO A 470 -25.95 -24.96 -23.23
CA PRO A 470 -26.35 -24.28 -22.00
C PRO A 470 -25.18 -24.21 -21.02
N ALA A 471 -24.93 -23.02 -20.46
CA ALA A 471 -23.94 -22.88 -19.40
C ALA A 471 -24.31 -23.76 -18.20
N PRO A 472 -23.38 -24.54 -17.61
CA PRO A 472 -23.67 -25.34 -16.42
C PRO A 472 -24.02 -24.46 -15.21
N GLU A 473 -24.70 -25.03 -14.21
CA GLU A 473 -24.91 -24.32 -12.93
C GLU A 473 -23.57 -23.98 -12.28
N GLY A 474 -23.49 -22.82 -11.62
CA GLY A 474 -22.25 -22.31 -11.02
C GLY A 474 -21.32 -21.57 -11.97
N TYR A 475 -21.53 -21.65 -13.29
CA TYR A 475 -20.79 -20.83 -14.25
C TYR A 475 -21.27 -19.38 -14.25
N ALA A 476 -20.33 -18.46 -14.38
CA ALA A 476 -20.53 -17.01 -14.42
C ALA A 476 -19.82 -16.40 -15.63
N TRP A 477 -20.11 -15.14 -15.94
CA TRP A 477 -19.34 -14.39 -16.93
C TRP A 477 -18.07 -13.84 -16.28
N TYR A 478 -16.93 -14.16 -16.89
CA TYR A 478 -15.61 -13.62 -16.54
C TYR A 478 -15.18 -12.63 -17.61
N ALA A 479 -14.55 -11.54 -17.19
CA ALA A 479 -13.91 -10.57 -18.07
C ALA A 479 -12.46 -10.38 -17.65
N TYR A 480 -11.63 -10.04 -18.62
CA TYR A 480 -10.22 -9.70 -18.39
C TYR A 480 -9.89 -8.41 -19.15
N ASP A 481 -9.28 -7.47 -18.45
CA ASP A 481 -8.65 -6.33 -19.10
C ASP A 481 -7.36 -5.94 -18.38
N ALA A 482 -6.49 -5.20 -19.08
CA ALA A 482 -5.23 -4.77 -18.52
C ALA A 482 -5.38 -3.68 -17.44
N LEU A 483 -6.53 -3.02 -17.29
CA LEU A 483 -6.80 -2.03 -16.25
C LEU A 483 -7.16 -2.69 -14.91
N ARG A 484 -7.88 -3.81 -14.92
CA ARG A 484 -8.57 -4.41 -13.77
C ARG A 484 -8.17 -5.86 -13.49
N GLY A 485 -7.52 -6.53 -14.44
CA GLY A 485 -7.24 -7.96 -14.37
C GLY A 485 -8.51 -8.81 -14.53
N TRP A 486 -8.43 -10.07 -14.09
CA TRP A 486 -9.56 -10.99 -14.11
C TRP A 486 -10.62 -10.64 -13.07
N ARG A 487 -11.88 -10.72 -13.48
CA ARG A 487 -13.03 -10.55 -12.59
C ARG A 487 -14.25 -11.29 -13.09
N THR A 488 -15.17 -11.56 -12.17
CA THR A 488 -16.55 -11.92 -12.54
C THR A 488 -17.35 -10.64 -12.80
N VAL A 489 -18.36 -10.73 -13.63
CA VAL A 489 -19.24 -9.61 -14.02
C VAL A 489 -20.63 -9.88 -13.44
N PRO A 490 -20.95 -9.35 -12.24
CA PRO A 490 -22.18 -9.70 -11.52
C PRO A 490 -23.46 -9.29 -12.23
N GLN A 491 -23.40 -8.27 -13.09
CA GLN A 491 -24.51 -7.79 -13.91
C GLN A 491 -24.83 -8.69 -15.12
N ALA A 492 -24.03 -9.71 -15.40
CA ALA A 492 -24.28 -10.64 -16.49
C ALA A 492 -25.54 -11.49 -16.23
N ALA A 493 -26.56 -11.30 -17.05
CA ALA A 493 -27.85 -11.95 -16.88
C ALA A 493 -27.99 -13.19 -17.80
N PHE A 494 -28.00 -14.38 -17.21
CA PHE A 494 -28.24 -15.62 -17.94
C PHE A 494 -29.73 -15.80 -18.25
N ARG A 495 -30.04 -16.16 -19.49
CA ARG A 495 -31.38 -16.63 -19.89
C ARG A 495 -31.75 -17.88 -19.09
N ALA A 496 -33.04 -18.16 -18.90
CA ALA A 496 -33.52 -19.27 -18.08
C ALA A 496 -33.01 -20.65 -18.54
N ASP A 497 -32.80 -20.84 -19.84
CA ASP A 497 -32.21 -22.06 -20.42
C ASP A 497 -30.67 -22.05 -20.42
N ARG A 498 -30.06 -20.97 -19.91
CA ARG A 498 -28.61 -20.72 -19.84
C ARG A 498 -27.89 -20.76 -21.19
N ARG A 499 -28.61 -20.63 -22.31
CA ARG A 499 -28.05 -20.56 -23.68
C ARG A 499 -27.82 -19.13 -24.18
N ALA A 500 -28.06 -18.13 -23.34
CA ALA A 500 -27.71 -16.74 -23.65
C ALA A 500 -27.32 -15.98 -22.38
N VAL A 501 -26.40 -15.03 -22.53
CA VAL A 501 -25.97 -14.09 -21.50
C VAL A 501 -26.20 -12.68 -22.01
N THR A 502 -26.86 -11.84 -21.21
CA THR A 502 -27.08 -10.43 -21.52
C THR A 502 -26.17 -9.57 -20.66
N LEU A 503 -25.43 -8.67 -21.32
CA LEU A 503 -24.49 -7.73 -20.73
C LEU A 503 -24.98 -6.31 -21.03
N VAL A 504 -24.95 -5.44 -20.01
CA VAL A 504 -25.07 -4.00 -20.22
C VAL A 504 -23.67 -3.45 -20.31
N VAL A 505 -23.29 -3.00 -21.51
CA VAL A 505 -21.97 -2.40 -21.77
C VAL A 505 -22.12 -0.89 -21.76
N VAL A 506 -21.17 -0.22 -21.12
CA VAL A 506 -21.10 1.24 -21.01
C VAL A 506 -19.71 1.65 -21.43
N ASP A 507 -19.61 2.62 -22.33
CA ASP A 507 -18.36 3.22 -22.80
C ASP A 507 -17.73 4.05 -21.67
N GLY A 508 -16.50 3.75 -21.30
CA GLY A 508 -15.87 4.16 -20.04
C GLY A 508 -16.29 3.35 -18.80
N GLY A 509 -17.06 2.28 -19.00
CA GLY A 509 -17.62 1.44 -17.95
C GLY A 509 -16.71 0.28 -17.52
N GLU A 510 -17.30 -0.67 -16.80
CA GLU A 510 -16.60 -1.86 -16.35
C GLU A 510 -16.28 -2.82 -17.50
N LEU A 511 -17.17 -2.95 -18.48
CA LEU A 511 -16.96 -3.84 -19.64
C LEU A 511 -16.29 -3.13 -20.81
N ASP A 512 -15.33 -2.29 -20.48
CA ASP A 512 -14.56 -1.49 -21.41
C ASP A 512 -13.10 -1.42 -20.92
N ALA A 513 -12.21 -2.05 -21.68
CA ALA A 513 -10.89 -2.45 -21.22
C ALA A 513 -9.94 -1.28 -20.96
N ASP A 514 -10.14 -0.13 -21.61
CA ASP A 514 -9.37 1.09 -21.32
C ASP A 514 -10.07 2.05 -20.35
N GLY A 515 -11.36 1.80 -20.07
CA GLY A 515 -12.18 2.56 -19.14
C GLY A 515 -12.41 4.00 -19.57
N ARG A 516 -12.28 4.32 -20.87
CA ARG A 516 -12.51 5.67 -21.39
C ARG A 516 -13.82 5.79 -22.13
N ALA A 517 -14.54 6.88 -21.89
CA ALA A 517 -15.70 7.25 -22.67
C ALA A 517 -15.26 7.91 -23.99
N ASP A 518 -14.94 7.11 -25.01
CA ASP A 518 -14.49 7.59 -26.33
C ASP A 518 -15.36 7.12 -27.51
N GLY A 519 -16.43 6.38 -27.20
CA GLY A 519 -17.39 5.81 -28.14
C GLY A 519 -16.99 4.42 -28.66
N VAL A 520 -15.90 3.84 -28.16
CA VAL A 520 -15.44 2.50 -28.52
C VAL A 520 -15.37 1.65 -27.27
N ILE A 521 -15.94 0.44 -27.36
CA ILE A 521 -15.81 -0.55 -26.28
C ILE A 521 -15.03 -1.74 -26.82
N VAL A 522 -13.95 -2.11 -26.14
CA VAL A 522 -13.24 -3.38 -26.37
C VAL A 522 -13.17 -4.14 -25.07
N ASP A 523 -13.66 -5.38 -25.04
CA ASP A 523 -13.56 -6.21 -23.84
C ASP A 523 -13.64 -7.71 -24.19
N PRO A 524 -12.65 -8.53 -23.81
CA PRO A 524 -12.74 -9.97 -23.86
C PRO A 524 -13.36 -10.56 -22.59
N GLY A 525 -14.30 -11.48 -22.77
CA GLY A 525 -14.90 -12.22 -21.67
C GLY A 525 -15.62 -13.48 -22.13
N GLY A 526 -16.05 -14.30 -21.18
CA GLY A 526 -16.72 -15.54 -21.50
C GLY A 526 -17.29 -16.26 -20.28
N VAL A 527 -18.01 -17.34 -20.55
CA VAL A 527 -18.66 -18.12 -19.51
C VAL A 527 -17.69 -19.15 -18.96
N GLY A 528 -17.37 -19.05 -17.67
CA GLY A 528 -16.41 -19.91 -17.02
C GLY A 528 -16.79 -20.25 -15.58
N VAL A 529 -15.92 -21.01 -14.93
CA VAL A 529 -16.08 -21.45 -13.53
C VAL A 529 -14.84 -21.08 -12.72
N ALA A 530 -15.04 -20.77 -11.43
CA ALA A 530 -13.96 -20.35 -10.55
C ALA A 530 -12.93 -21.48 -10.38
N ALA A 531 -11.66 -21.11 -10.22
CA ALA A 531 -10.63 -22.05 -9.78
C ALA A 531 -10.83 -22.42 -8.30
N ASP A 532 -10.62 -23.70 -7.97
CA ASP A 532 -10.82 -24.27 -6.62
C ASP A 532 -9.82 -23.76 -5.55
N THR A 533 -9.01 -22.74 -5.85
CA THR A 533 -8.01 -22.20 -4.93
C THR A 533 -8.19 -20.70 -4.74
N ALA A 534 -8.96 -20.32 -3.72
CA ALA A 534 -8.92 -18.97 -3.17
C ALA A 534 -7.71 -18.86 -2.22
N GLU A 535 -6.59 -18.33 -2.69
CA GLU A 535 -5.59 -17.75 -1.79
C GLU A 535 -5.90 -16.25 -1.66
N PRO A 536 -6.06 -15.71 -0.43
CA PRO A 536 -6.34 -14.29 -0.26
C PRO A 536 -5.15 -13.45 -0.73
N PRO A 537 -5.40 -12.23 -1.26
CA PRO A 537 -4.32 -11.39 -1.76
C PRO A 537 -3.34 -11.03 -0.63
N PRO A 538 -2.03 -10.97 -0.89
CA PRO A 538 -1.10 -10.39 0.07
C PRO A 538 -1.46 -8.90 0.29
N PRO A 539 -1.37 -8.39 1.52
CA PRO A 539 -1.60 -6.98 1.78
C PRO A 539 -0.53 -6.14 1.08
N SER A 540 -1.00 -5.18 0.28
CA SER A 540 -0.29 -3.99 -0.25
C SER A 540 1.07 -4.21 -0.94
N GLY A 541 1.07 -4.06 -2.28
CA GLY A 541 1.95 -3.12 -3.00
C GLY A 541 3.47 -3.36 -3.07
N LYS A 542 4.04 -4.38 -2.43
CA LYS A 542 5.51 -4.57 -2.42
C LYS A 542 6.07 -5.57 -3.44
N ALA A 543 5.29 -6.00 -4.43
CA ALA A 543 5.76 -6.91 -5.47
C ALA A 543 6.19 -6.16 -6.75
N GLY A 544 7.20 -5.29 -6.61
CA GLY A 544 7.93 -4.67 -7.71
C GLY A 544 9.38 -5.12 -7.74
N VAL A 545 9.64 -6.43 -7.69
CA VAL A 545 10.99 -6.98 -7.91
C VAL A 545 10.93 -8.08 -8.96
N GLY A 546 11.20 -7.68 -10.21
CA GLY A 546 11.82 -8.51 -11.25
C GLY A 546 11.18 -9.85 -11.60
N GLY A 547 10.08 -9.83 -12.35
CA GLY A 547 9.59 -11.01 -13.08
C GLY A 547 10.34 -11.23 -14.39
N GLY A 548 11.61 -11.65 -14.32
CA GLY A 548 12.33 -12.16 -15.48
C GLY A 548 11.84 -13.56 -15.82
N GLY A 549 11.14 -13.71 -16.95
CA GLY A 549 10.67 -15.00 -17.45
C GLY A 549 11.82 -15.96 -17.77
N CYS A 550 11.75 -17.18 -17.22
CA CYS A 550 12.59 -18.31 -17.63
C CYS A 550 11.71 -19.33 -18.36
N PHE A 551 11.78 -19.30 -19.69
CA PHE A 551 11.35 -20.38 -20.56
C PHE A 551 12.31 -21.56 -20.42
N LEU A 552 11.80 -22.76 -20.13
CA LEU A 552 12.49 -24.00 -20.50
C LEU A 552 11.50 -24.96 -21.17
N ALA A 553 11.87 -25.26 -22.41
CA ALA A 553 11.21 -26.18 -23.31
C ALA A 553 11.11 -27.59 -22.71
N ALA A 554 9.95 -28.21 -22.95
CA ALA A 554 9.74 -29.64 -22.75
C ALA A 554 10.60 -30.44 -23.75
N ALA A 555 11.54 -31.22 -23.23
CA ALA A 555 12.10 -32.37 -23.94
C ALA A 555 11.46 -33.63 -23.34
N GLY A 556 10.67 -34.31 -24.16
CA GLY A 556 9.93 -35.51 -23.77
C GLY A 556 10.84 -36.69 -23.44
N SER A 557 10.32 -37.60 -22.62
CA SER A 557 10.45 -39.04 -22.86
C SER A 557 9.48 -39.82 -21.97
N ALA A 558 8.92 -40.84 -22.59
CA ALA A 558 7.85 -41.68 -22.10
C ALA A 558 8.24 -42.57 -20.91
N ALA A 559 7.20 -43.00 -20.22
CA ALA A 559 7.20 -43.96 -19.13
C ALA A 559 7.82 -45.32 -19.48
N ALA A 560 8.48 -45.95 -18.49
CA ALA A 560 8.07 -47.19 -17.84
C ALA A 560 9.25 -48.10 -17.41
N ALA A 561 9.02 -48.79 -16.28
CA ALA A 561 9.62 -50.04 -15.81
C ALA A 561 10.90 -50.00 -14.92
N SER A 562 10.67 -50.23 -13.62
CA SER A 562 11.55 -51.00 -12.72
C SER A 562 11.65 -52.48 -13.17
N PRO A 563 12.49 -53.41 -12.61
CA PRO A 563 13.28 -53.34 -11.36
C PRO A 563 14.66 -54.07 -11.35
N ARG A 564 15.27 -54.10 -10.16
CA ARG A 564 16.21 -55.11 -9.56
C ARG A 564 17.75 -54.91 -9.61
N ALA A 565 18.27 -54.91 -8.37
CA ALA A 565 19.40 -55.69 -7.83
C ALA A 565 20.85 -55.24 -8.14
N GLY A 566 21.56 -54.94 -7.05
CA GLY A 566 23.02 -54.79 -7.01
C GLY A 566 23.49 -54.42 -5.61
N MET A 567 23.93 -55.41 -4.85
CA MET A 567 24.32 -55.39 -3.44
C MET A 567 25.87 -55.27 -3.32
N LEU A 568 26.33 -54.92 -2.11
CA LEU A 568 27.70 -55.01 -1.52
C LEU A 568 28.59 -53.75 -1.56
N VAL A 569 28.89 -53.06 -0.43
CA VAL A 569 29.69 -53.38 0.81
C VAL A 569 31.06 -52.66 0.71
N LEU A 570 31.55 -51.81 1.64
CA LEU A 570 31.95 -51.95 3.06
C LEU A 570 31.86 -50.55 3.74
N ALA A 571 31.32 -50.33 4.95
CA ALA A 571 31.96 -50.49 6.30
C ALA A 571 33.36 -49.85 6.42
N GLY A 572 33.71 -48.99 7.39
CA GLY A 572 33.12 -48.49 8.62
C GLY A 572 34.21 -47.76 9.44
N LEU A 573 33.83 -47.24 10.62
CA LEU A 573 34.66 -46.70 11.73
C LEU A 573 35.27 -45.29 11.57
N VAL A 574 35.42 -44.46 12.61
CA VAL A 574 34.70 -44.13 13.87
C VAL A 574 35.48 -42.95 14.49
N LEU A 575 34.74 -41.92 14.88
CA LEU A 575 34.91 -40.93 15.96
C LEU A 575 36.21 -40.83 16.80
N ALA A 576 36.60 -39.55 17.02
CA ALA A 576 36.83 -38.85 18.30
C ALA A 576 38.28 -38.49 18.75
N ALA A 577 38.47 -37.16 18.82
CA ALA A 577 38.92 -36.35 19.99
C ALA A 577 40.40 -36.18 20.37
N ALA A 578 40.61 -35.02 21.01
CA ALA A 578 41.81 -34.41 21.63
C ALA A 578 42.76 -33.67 20.66
N GLY A 579 43.19 -32.43 20.87
CA GLY A 579 43.22 -31.61 22.09
C GLY A 579 44.67 -31.19 22.42
N ALA A 580 44.92 -29.87 22.44
CA ALA A 580 46.00 -29.15 23.12
C ALA A 580 47.32 -28.77 22.37
N TRP A 581 47.57 -27.45 22.37
CA TRP A 581 48.85 -26.72 22.63
C TRP A 581 50.03 -26.86 21.63
N ARG A 582 50.86 -25.84 21.32
CA ARG A 582 51.14 -24.50 21.88
C ARG A 582 52.04 -23.70 20.90
N ARG A 583 51.82 -22.38 20.81
CA ARG A 583 52.77 -21.23 20.66
C ARG A 583 53.98 -21.34 19.70
N ARG A 584 54.05 -20.40 18.75
CA ARG A 584 54.80 -19.14 18.89
C ARG A 584 54.09 -18.03 18.12
#